data_AF-A0AA88ZHN0-F1
#
_entry.id   AF-A0AA88ZHN0-F1
#
_cell.length_a   1.000
_cell.length_b   1.000
_cell.length_c   1.000
_cell.angle_alpha   90.00
_cell.angle_beta   90.00
_cell.angle_gamma   90.00
#
_symmetry.space_group_name_H-M   'P 1'
#
loop_
_entity.id
_entity.type
_entity.pdbx_description
1 polymer ?
#
loop_
_entity_poly.entity_id
_entity_poly.type
_entity_poly.pdbx_seq_one_letter_code
_entity_poly.pdbx_strand_id
1 'polypeptide(L)'
;MKALNFLAISIGLVYLFFGALKFFSSLSPAEDLAIQTINSITLNLIPEKTALLLLALWETFVGICLLLNFHKKAILVLALVHMFFTFTPLFIAPEIIFSNTSFAPTLLGQYIFKNIVIIAALATLLKDVHTKKQLRLATNQ
;
A
#
# COMPACT_ATOMS: atom_id res chain seq x y z
N MET A 1 23.97 -6.33 -7.22
CA MET A 1 22.54 -6.54 -6.88
C MET A 1 21.69 -6.26 -8.10
N LYS A 2 20.64 -7.06 -8.38
CA LYS A 2 19.74 -6.80 -9.52
C LYS A 2 18.88 -5.55 -9.23
N ALA A 3 18.64 -4.69 -10.22
CA ALA A 3 17.85 -3.45 -10.05
C ALA A 3 16.46 -3.67 -9.40
N LEU A 4 15.83 -4.80 -9.70
CA LEU A 4 14.54 -5.20 -9.11
C LEU A 4 14.61 -5.52 -7.60
N ASN A 5 15.79 -5.81 -7.05
CA ASN A 5 15.94 -5.96 -5.61
C ASN A 5 15.90 -4.60 -4.91
N PHE A 6 16.51 -3.57 -5.49
CA PHE A 6 16.40 -2.20 -4.97
C PHE A 6 14.96 -1.72 -4.97
N LEU A 7 14.19 -2.03 -6.02
CA LEU A 7 12.77 -1.68 -6.08
C LEU A 7 11.93 -2.38 -4.99
N ALA A 8 12.20 -3.66 -4.71
CA ALA A 8 11.51 -4.36 -3.63
C ALA A 8 11.89 -3.79 -2.25
N ILE A 9 13.16 -3.46 -2.05
CA ILE A 9 13.66 -2.86 -0.80
C ILE A 9 13.06 -1.46 -0.60
N SER A 10 13.03 -0.61 -1.62
CA SER A 10 12.49 0.75 -1.50
C SER A 10 11.00 0.73 -1.15
N ILE A 11 10.21 -0.12 -1.81
CA ILE A 11 8.79 -0.30 -1.48
C ILE A 11 8.65 -0.86 -0.07
N GLY A 12 9.45 -1.86 0.30
CA GLY A 12 9.45 -2.43 1.65
C GLY A 12 9.73 -1.40 2.74
N LEU A 13 10.70 -0.52 2.53
CA LEU A 13 11.03 0.58 3.46
C LEU A 13 9.89 1.59 3.57
N VAL A 14 9.27 1.97 2.45
CA VAL A 14 8.11 2.88 2.44
C VAL A 14 6.96 2.29 3.25
N TYR A 15 6.60 1.03 2.99
CA TYR A 15 5.56 0.32 3.75
C TYR A 15 5.89 0.22 5.23
N LEU A 16 7.14 -0.12 5.57
CA LEU A 16 7.57 -0.25 6.96
C LEU A 16 7.48 1.08 7.69
N PHE A 17 7.96 2.17 7.09
CA PHE A 17 7.97 3.48 7.70
C PHE A 17 6.54 4.02 7.90
N PHE A 18 5.71 4.01 6.87
CA PHE A 18 4.33 4.51 6.97
C PHE A 18 3.43 3.63 7.82
N GLY A 19 3.67 2.31 7.87
CA GLY A 19 2.99 1.40 8.78
C GLY A 19 3.42 1.59 10.23
N ALA A 20 4.73 1.74 10.47
CA ALA A 20 5.26 1.95 11.81
C ALA A 20 4.73 3.24 12.44
N LEU A 21 4.61 4.32 11.65
CA LEU A 21 4.07 5.59 12.12
C LEU A 21 2.62 5.47 12.64
N LYS A 22 1.82 4.55 12.10
CA LYS A 22 0.41 4.36 12.52
C LYS A 22 0.25 3.70 13.89
N PHE A 23 1.31 3.12 14.47
CA PHE A 23 1.27 2.67 15.87
C PHE A 23 1.34 3.84 16.86
N PHE A 24 1.85 4.99 16.43
CA PHE A 24 1.96 6.20 17.23
C PHE A 24 0.83 7.15 16.84
N SER A 25 -0.20 7.21 17.68
CA SER A 25 -1.33 8.12 17.52
C SER A 25 -0.86 9.57 17.33
N SER A 26 -1.49 10.30 16.40
CA SER A 26 -1.27 11.71 16.03
C SER A 26 -0.05 12.06 15.17
N LEU A 27 0.73 11.07 14.72
CA LEU A 27 1.89 11.32 13.85
C LEU A 27 1.61 11.10 12.36
N SER A 28 0.49 10.49 11.99
CA SER A 28 0.19 10.16 10.59
C SER A 28 -0.73 11.20 9.94
N PRO A 29 -0.28 11.92 8.89
CA PRO A 29 -1.12 12.91 8.18
C PRO A 29 -2.36 12.30 7.51
N ALA A 30 -2.39 10.98 7.35
CA ALA A 30 -3.47 10.24 6.69
C ALA A 30 -4.36 9.47 7.67
N GLU A 31 -4.17 9.66 8.99
CA GLU A 31 -4.93 8.95 10.04
C GLU A 31 -6.43 9.21 9.91
N ASP A 32 -6.84 10.48 9.91
CA ASP A 32 -8.25 10.88 9.82
C ASP A 32 -8.91 10.39 8.53
N LEU A 33 -8.18 10.44 7.41
CA LEU A 33 -8.68 9.95 6.13
C LEU A 33 -8.86 8.42 6.14
N ALA A 34 -7.92 7.69 6.73
CA ALA A 34 -8.00 6.24 6.85
C ALA A 34 -9.17 5.81 7.75
N ILE A 35 -9.36 6.49 8.90
CA ILE A 35 -10.49 6.25 9.80
C ILE A 35 -11.81 6.47 9.06
N GLN A 36 -12.00 7.64 8.43
CA GLN A 36 -13.25 7.97 7.73
C GLN A 36 -13.57 6.95 6.63
N THR A 37 -12.53 6.53 5.88
CA THR A 37 -12.69 5.55 4.81
C THR A 37 -13.08 4.19 5.37
N ILE A 38 -12.41 3.71 6.41
CA ILE A 38 -12.70 2.40 7.00
C ILE A 38 -14.07 2.41 7.67
N ASN A 39 -14.43 3.46 8.42
CA ASN A 39 -15.76 3.60 9.03
C ASN A 39 -16.85 3.56 7.96
N SER A 40 -16.65 4.23 6.83
CA SER A 40 -17.63 4.25 5.73
C SER A 40 -17.79 2.89 5.05
N ILE A 41 -16.69 2.18 4.78
CA ILE A 41 -16.73 0.84 4.14
C ILE A 41 -17.28 -0.21 5.10
N THR A 42 -16.96 -0.09 6.39
CA THR A 42 -17.38 -1.04 7.43
C THR A 42 -18.71 -0.70 8.07
N LEU A 43 -19.43 0.32 7.57
CA LEU A 43 -20.69 0.81 8.12
C LEU A 43 -20.61 1.06 9.64
N ASN A 44 -19.48 1.62 10.07
CA ASN A 44 -19.17 1.96 11.46
C ASN A 44 -19.16 0.75 12.41
N LEU A 45 -18.97 -0.47 11.89
CA LEU A 45 -18.92 -1.71 12.68
C LEU A 45 -17.57 -1.92 13.37
N ILE A 46 -16.48 -1.34 12.83
CA ILE A 46 -15.13 -1.51 13.37
C ILE A 46 -14.72 -0.24 14.12
N PRO A 47 -14.28 -0.34 15.39
CA PRO A 47 -13.74 0.81 16.12
C PRO A 47 -12.50 1.40 15.42
N GLU A 48 -12.40 2.72 15.41
CA GLU A 48 -11.35 3.48 14.71
C GLU A 48 -9.93 3.03 15.09
N LYS A 49 -9.69 2.83 16.39
CA LYS A 49 -8.41 2.35 16.91
C LYS A 49 -8.05 0.96 16.38
N THR A 50 -9.05 0.09 16.24
CA THR A 50 -8.86 -1.27 15.68
C THR A 50 -8.59 -1.19 14.19
N ALA A 51 -9.32 -0.35 13.46
CA ALA A 51 -9.12 -0.10 12.03
C ALA A 51 -7.69 0.37 11.73
N LEU A 52 -7.20 1.37 12.47
CA LEU A 52 -5.84 1.87 12.35
C LEU A 52 -4.79 0.82 12.72
N LEU A 53 -5.02 0.06 13.80
CA LEU A 53 -4.11 -1.00 14.21
C LEU A 53 -4.00 -2.10 13.14
N LEU A 54 -5.12 -2.51 12.55
CA LEU A 54 -5.14 -3.49 11.47
C LEU A 54 -4.39 -2.99 10.23
N LEU A 55 -4.57 -1.72 9.87
CA LEU A 55 -3.85 -1.10 8.77
C LEU A 55 -2.34 -1.01 9.03
N ALA A 56 -1.95 -0.60 10.24
CA ALA A 56 -0.56 -0.54 10.69
C ALA A 56 0.09 -1.93 10.61
N LEU A 57 -0.59 -2.96 11.14
CA LEU A 57 -0.12 -4.34 11.09
C LEU A 57 0.04 -4.83 9.65
N TRP A 58 -0.93 -4.55 8.77
CA TRP A 58 -0.85 -4.92 7.36
C TRP A 58 0.38 -4.29 6.71
N GLU A 59 0.52 -2.97 6.81
CA GLU A 59 1.57 -2.24 6.13
C GLU A 59 2.96 -2.65 6.63
N THR A 60 3.14 -2.75 7.95
CA THR A 60 4.39 -3.20 8.56
C THR A 60 4.71 -4.64 8.18
N PHE A 61 3.72 -5.54 8.17
CA PHE A 61 3.91 -6.93 7.75
C PHE A 61 4.38 -7.04 6.30
N VAL A 62 3.72 -6.33 5.37
CA VAL A 62 4.13 -6.27 3.97
C VAL A 62 5.56 -5.71 3.84
N GLY A 63 5.87 -4.63 4.56
CA GLY A 63 7.20 -4.03 4.59
C GLY A 63 8.28 -5.02 5.01
N ILE A 64 8.11 -5.68 6.16
CA ILE A 64 9.06 -6.68 6.68
C ILE A 64 9.23 -7.83 5.69
N CYS A 65 8.15 -8.41 5.18
CA CYS A 65 8.26 -9.55 4.28
C CYS A 65 8.90 -9.20 2.93
N LEU A 66 8.70 -7.98 2.41
CA LEU A 66 9.40 -7.50 1.22
C LEU A 66 10.90 -7.34 1.46
N LEU A 67 11.30 -6.82 2.62
CA LEU A 67 12.70 -6.65 3.00
C LEU A 67 13.41 -7.99 3.21
N LEU A 68 12.73 -8.95 3.85
CA LEU A 68 13.25 -10.31 4.07
C LEU A 68 13.10 -11.22 2.83
N ASN A 69 12.48 -10.73 1.76
CA ASN A 69 12.17 -11.49 0.55
C ASN A 69 11.36 -12.78 0.83
N PHE A 70 10.54 -12.75 1.88
CA PHE A 70 9.76 -13.89 2.38
C PHE A 70 8.43 -14.01 1.61
N HIS A 71 8.12 -15.20 1.08
CA HIS A 71 6.94 -15.47 0.24
C HIS A 71 6.60 -14.38 -0.78
N LYS A 72 7.62 -13.87 -1.50
CA LYS A 72 7.55 -12.66 -2.33
C LYS A 72 6.30 -12.55 -3.22
N LYS A 73 5.88 -13.64 -3.89
CA LYS A 73 4.68 -13.62 -4.75
C LYS A 73 3.41 -13.24 -3.97
N ALA A 74 3.18 -13.87 -2.82
CA ALA A 74 1.98 -13.63 -2.01
C ALA A 74 1.98 -12.22 -1.44
N ILE A 75 3.13 -11.75 -0.96
CA ILE A 75 3.29 -10.41 -0.41
C ILE A 75 3.11 -9.32 -1.47
N LEU A 76 3.61 -9.53 -2.69
CA LEU A 76 3.36 -8.60 -3.80
C LEU A 76 1.88 -8.50 -4.17
N VAL A 77 1.15 -9.63 -4.15
CA VAL A 77 -0.31 -9.62 -4.37
C VAL A 77 -1.02 -8.89 -3.22
N LEU A 78 -0.63 -9.15 -1.97
CA LEU A 78 -1.18 -8.48 -0.80
C LEU A 78 -0.94 -6.96 -0.84
N ALA A 79 0.25 -6.54 -1.25
CA ALA A 79 0.60 -5.13 -1.43
C ALA A 79 -0.19 -4.48 -2.57
N LEU A 80 -0.47 -5.20 -3.67
CA LEU A 80 -1.30 -4.69 -4.76
C LEU A 80 -2.75 -4.50 -4.33
N VAL A 81 -3.31 -5.45 -3.57
CA VAL A 81 -4.66 -5.33 -3.00
C VAL A 81 -4.75 -4.14 -2.07
N HIS A 82 -3.77 -3.97 -1.18
CA HIS A 82 -3.68 -2.81 -0.32
C HIS A 82 -3.62 -1.50 -1.11
N MET A 83 -2.73 -1.42 -2.11
CA MET A 83 -2.62 -0.23 -2.97
C MET A 83 -3.93 0.10 -3.68
N PHE A 84 -4.70 -0.90 -4.12
CA PHE A 84 -6.01 -0.67 -4.70
C PHE A 84 -6.98 -0.02 -3.69
N PHE A 85 -7.02 -0.51 -2.45
CA PHE A 85 -7.86 0.07 -1.40
C PHE A 85 -7.48 1.51 -1.03
N THR A 86 -6.23 1.94 -1.25
CA THR A 86 -5.83 3.34 -1.01
C THR A 86 -6.55 4.35 -1.92
N PHE A 87 -7.19 3.90 -3.01
CA PHE A 87 -8.00 4.75 -3.89
C PHE A 87 -9.45 4.88 -3.45
N THR A 88 -9.92 4.08 -2.49
CA THR A 88 -11.30 4.13 -1.99
C THR A 88 -11.76 5.52 -1.51
N PRO A 89 -10.91 6.35 -0.84
CA PRO A 89 -11.32 7.69 -0.43
C PRO A 89 -11.73 8.62 -1.59
N LEU A 90 -11.32 8.33 -2.84
CA LEU A 90 -11.75 9.11 -4.02
C LEU A 90 -13.27 9.09 -4.22
N PHE A 91 -13.93 8.01 -3.81
CA PHE A 91 -15.36 7.82 -3.98
C PHE A 91 -16.15 8.13 -2.71
N ILE A 92 -15.52 7.96 -1.54
CA ILE A 92 -16.18 8.07 -0.24
C ILE A 92 -16.03 9.46 0.37
N ALA A 93 -14.85 10.07 0.25
CA ALA A 93 -14.52 11.37 0.84
C ALA A 93 -13.89 12.33 -0.19
N PRO A 94 -14.54 12.57 -1.35
CA PRO A 94 -13.99 13.41 -2.42
C PRO A 94 -13.68 14.84 -1.96
N GLU A 95 -14.41 15.36 -0.98
CA GLU A 95 -14.21 16.69 -0.37
C GLU A 95 -12.87 16.84 0.37
N ILE A 96 -12.26 15.74 0.81
CA ILE A 96 -10.91 15.75 1.42
C ILE A 96 -9.84 15.60 0.33
N ILE A 97 -10.18 14.94 -0.77
CA ILE A 97 -9.25 14.64 -1.87
C ILE A 97 -9.13 15.78 -2.86
N PHE A 98 -10.21 16.52 -3.12
CA PHE A 98 -10.24 17.62 -4.08
C PHE A 98 -10.51 18.95 -3.39
N SER A 99 -9.84 20.00 -3.85
CA SER A 99 -10.15 21.36 -3.40
C SER A 99 -11.46 21.84 -4.00
N ASN A 100 -12.33 22.40 -3.15
CA ASN A 100 -13.67 22.87 -3.51
C ASN A 100 -13.70 23.92 -4.64
N THR A 101 -12.60 24.62 -4.87
CA THR A 101 -12.54 25.78 -5.77
C THR A 101 -11.98 25.46 -7.15
N SER A 102 -11.31 24.32 -7.35
CA SER A 102 -10.55 24.10 -8.60
C SER A 102 -10.51 22.65 -9.10
N PHE A 103 -11.26 21.71 -8.49
CA PHE A 103 -11.12 20.27 -8.77
C PHE A 103 -9.67 19.77 -8.71
N ALA A 104 -8.77 20.53 -8.06
CA ALA A 104 -7.37 20.21 -7.95
C ALA A 104 -7.15 19.30 -6.75
N PRO A 105 -6.36 18.23 -6.84
CA PRO A 105 -6.15 17.34 -5.72
C PRO A 105 -5.40 18.05 -4.59
N THR A 106 -5.89 17.86 -3.36
CA THR A 106 -5.20 18.27 -2.14
C THR A 106 -3.87 17.53 -2.00
N LEU A 107 -3.05 17.88 -1.00
CA LEU A 107 -1.80 17.16 -0.76
C LEU A 107 -2.03 15.65 -0.53
N LEU A 108 -3.09 15.31 0.21
CA LEU A 108 -3.55 13.92 0.40
C LEU A 108 -3.98 13.27 -0.93
N GLY A 109 -4.77 13.98 -1.73
CA GLY A 109 -5.16 13.53 -3.07
C GLY A 109 -3.97 13.24 -3.97
N GLN A 110 -2.96 14.12 -3.96
CA GLN A 110 -1.73 13.93 -4.73
C GLN A 110 -0.95 12.69 -4.30
N TYR A 111 -0.92 12.39 -3.00
CA TYR A 111 -0.29 11.15 -2.52
C TYR A 111 -1.03 9.91 -3.02
N ILE A 112 -2.36 9.91 -3.00
CA ILE A 112 -3.17 8.81 -3.53
C ILE A 112 -2.92 8.62 -5.03
N PHE A 113 -2.95 9.70 -5.83
CA PHE A 113 -2.67 9.58 -7.27
C PHE A 113 -1.25 9.05 -7.55
N LYS A 114 -0.27 9.42 -6.72
CA LYS A 114 1.11 8.91 -6.85
C LYS A 114 1.24 7.41 -6.56
N ASN A 115 0.27 6.78 -5.88
CA ASN A 115 0.29 5.32 -5.65
C ASN A 115 0.25 4.50 -6.95
N ILE A 116 -0.18 5.09 -8.08
CA ILE A 116 -0.10 4.47 -9.41
C ILE A 116 1.34 4.02 -9.73
N VAL A 117 2.34 4.80 -9.31
CA VAL A 117 3.77 4.45 -9.50
C VAL A 117 4.12 3.20 -8.71
N ILE A 118 3.63 3.07 -7.48
CA ILE A 118 3.88 1.89 -6.63
C ILE A 118 3.16 0.66 -7.22
N ILE A 119 1.95 0.82 -7.73
CA ILE A 119 1.22 -0.26 -8.42
C ILE A 119 2.03 -0.77 -9.61
N ALA A 120 2.51 0.12 -10.48
CA ALA A 120 3.32 -0.25 -11.64
C ALA A 120 4.62 -0.97 -11.23
N ALA A 121 5.26 -0.50 -10.16
CA ALA A 121 6.46 -1.12 -9.62
C ALA A 121 6.19 -2.53 -9.05
N LEU A 122 5.12 -2.69 -8.27
CA LEU A 122 4.69 -3.98 -7.72
C LEU A 122 4.33 -4.99 -8.82
N ALA A 123 3.59 -4.54 -9.85
CA ALA A 123 3.24 -5.37 -11.01
C ALA A 123 4.51 -5.84 -11.76
N THR A 124 5.49 -4.95 -11.93
CA THR A 124 6.79 -5.28 -12.55
C THR A 124 7.54 -6.33 -11.73
N LEU A 125 7.57 -6.20 -10.39
CA LEU A 125 8.16 -7.19 -9.50
C LEU A 125 7.43 -8.54 -9.56
N LEU A 126 6.10 -8.53 -9.65
CA LEU A 126 5.30 -9.75 -9.73
C LEU A 126 5.56 -10.51 -11.03
N LYS A 127 5.65 -9.79 -12.16
CA LYS A 127 6.02 -10.35 -13.46
C LYS A 127 7.41 -11.00 -13.42
N ASP A 128 8.41 -10.33 -12.85
CA ASP A 128 9.77 -10.88 -12.69
C ASP A 128 9.79 -12.20 -11.89
N VAL A 129 8.99 -12.29 -10.83
CA VAL A 129 8.84 -13.52 -10.04
C VAL A 129 8.24 -14.65 -10.88
N HIS A 130 7.24 -14.37 -11.71
CA HIS A 130 6.63 -15.37 -12.60
C HIS A 130 7.59 -15.81 -13.70
N THR A 131 8.29 -14.88 -14.35
CA THR A 131 9.28 -15.18 -15.40
C THR A 131 10.40 -16.07 -14.86
N LYS A 132 10.95 -15.74 -13.69
CA LYS A 132 12.00 -16.58 -13.05
C LYS A 132 11.50 -17.97 -12.70
N LYS A 133 10.24 -18.10 -12.27
CA LYS A 133 9.63 -19.40 -11.99
C LYS A 133 9.51 -20.23 -13.28
N GLN A 134 9.05 -19.64 -14.38
CA GLN A 134 8.95 -20.32 -15.68
C GLN A 134 10.32 -20.75 -16.23
N LEU A 135 11.32 -19.87 -16.18
CA LEU A 135 12.68 -20.20 -16.62
C LEU A 135 13.27 -21.38 -15.84
N ARG A 136 13.11 -21.41 -14.51
CA ARG A 136 13.56 -22.53 -13.68
C ARG A 136 12.86 -23.85 -14.02
N LEU A 137 11.59 -23.80 -14.40
CA LEU A 137 10.85 -25.00 -14.82
C LEU A 137 11.35 -25.50 -16.17
N ALA A 138 11.65 -24.59 -17.11
CA ALA A 138 12.14 -24.94 -18.44
C ALA A 138 13.59 -25.47 -18.46
N THR A 139 14.45 -25.05 -17.51
CA THR A 139 15.84 -25.55 -17.41
C THR A 139 15.99 -26.83 -16.59
N ASN A 140 14.97 -27.21 -15.83
CA ASN A 140 14.95 -28.44 -15.02
C ASN A 140 14.19 -29.59 -15.71
N GLN A 141 13.82 -29.39 -16.97
CA GLN A 141 13.31 -30.41 -17.91
C GLN A 141 14.42 -30.72 -18.92
#